data_AF-A0A0Q4PI19-F1
#
_entry.id   AF-A0A0Q4PI19-F1
#
_cell.length_a   1.000
_cell.length_b   1.000
_cell.length_c   1.000
_cell.angle_alpha   90.00
_cell.angle_beta   90.00
_cell.angle_gamma   90.00
#
_symmetry.space_group_name_H-M   'P 1'
#
loop_
_entity.id
_entity.type
_entity.pdbx_description
1 polymer ?
#
loop_
_entity_poly.entity_id
_entity_poly.type
_entity_poly.pdbx_seq_one_letter_code
_entity_poly.pdbx_strand_id
1 'polypeptide(L)'
;MKPPYSRPLTMEELANIADKDIDFSDIPELDDEFWKNAKLVEPSGTTPVTLRVKTSVLEAFKADGKGYQTRMNAVLEAYVRAMKKAG
;
A
#
# COMPACT_ATOMS: atom_id res chain seq x y z
N MET A 1 0.64 11.66 20.41
CA MET A 1 1.97 11.44 21.04
C MET A 1 2.75 12.73 20.97
N LYS A 2 3.46 13.11 22.04
CA LYS A 2 4.38 14.24 21.99
C LYS A 2 5.70 13.72 21.42
N PRO A 3 6.30 14.38 20.41
CA PRO A 3 7.64 14.03 20.00
C PRO A 3 8.60 14.19 21.20
N PRO A 4 9.61 13.32 21.34
CA PRO A 4 10.60 13.41 22.43
C PRO A 4 11.45 14.69 22.34
N TYR A 5 11.37 15.40 21.21
CA TYR A 5 12.07 16.66 20.95
C TYR A 5 11.11 17.86 20.91
N SER A 6 11.54 18.96 21.52
CA SER A 6 10.78 20.23 21.53
C SER A 6 10.75 20.93 20.17
N ARG A 7 11.66 20.56 19.27
CA ARG A 7 11.78 21.04 17.88
C ARG A 7 12.28 19.91 16.98
N PRO A 8 12.01 19.94 15.66
CA PRO A 8 12.71 19.07 14.73
C PRO A 8 14.22 19.33 14.77
N LEU A 9 15.01 18.25 14.73
CA LEU A 9 16.46 18.31 14.60
C LEU A 9 16.86 18.71 13.17
N THR A 10 18.02 19.35 13.03
CA THR A 10 18.63 19.61 11.71
C THR A 10 19.26 18.34 11.14
N MET A 11 19.52 18.30 9.84
CA MET A 11 20.19 17.17 9.18
C MET A 11 21.57 16.86 9.78
N GLU A 12 22.32 17.90 10.17
CA GLU A 12 23.63 17.75 10.81
C GLU A 12 23.51 17.16 12.22
N GLU A 13 22.50 17.58 12.98
CA GLU A 13 22.22 17.02 14.30
C GLU A 13 21.85 15.54 14.19
N LEU A 14 20.96 15.18 13.25
CA LEU A 14 20.55 13.79 13.00
C LEU A 14 21.72 12.89 12.59
N ALA A 15 22.60 13.37 11.71
CA ALA A 15 23.75 12.61 11.24
C ALA A 15 24.80 12.32 12.33
N ASN A 16 24.79 13.09 13.42
CA ASN A 16 25.71 12.94 14.55
C ASN A 16 25.11 12.15 15.73
N ILE A 17 23.85 11.72 15.65
CA ILE A 17 23.25 10.83 16.66
C ILE A 17 23.87 9.44 16.49
N ALA A 18 24.42 8.88 17.57
CA ALA A 18 24.90 7.50 17.55
C ALA A 18 23.71 6.53 17.62
N ASP A 19 23.80 5.37 16.97
CA ASP A 19 22.70 4.38 16.91
C ASP A 19 22.11 4.01 18.27
N LYS A 20 22.95 3.92 19.31
CA LYS A 20 22.56 3.62 20.70
C LYS A 20 21.69 4.69 21.36
N ASP A 21 21.75 5.93 20.85
CA ASP A 21 21.05 7.10 21.38
C ASP A 21 19.77 7.38 20.57
N ILE A 22 19.45 6.54 19.58
CA ILE A 22 18.19 6.60 18.84
C ILE A 22 17.07 6.05 19.73
N ASP A 23 16.05 6.88 19.96
CA ASP A 23 14.84 6.51 20.69
C ASP A 23 13.85 5.77 19.77
N PHE A 24 13.51 4.54 20.13
CA PHE A 24 12.52 3.69 19.45
C PHE A 24 11.23 3.51 20.26
N SER A 25 11.03 4.28 21.34
CA SER A 25 9.89 4.12 22.26
C SER A 25 8.53 4.32 21.59
N ASP A 26 8.47 5.04 20.47
CA ASP A 26 7.28 5.25 19.65
C ASP A 26 7.06 4.19 18.57
N ILE A 27 8.09 3.40 18.26
CA ILE A 27 8.08 2.32 17.26
C ILE A 27 8.64 1.02 17.86
N PRO A 28 7.91 0.37 18.78
CA PRO A 28 8.34 -0.89 19.36
C PRO A 28 8.54 -1.97 18.30
N GLU A 29 9.41 -2.95 18.60
CA GLU A 29 9.63 -4.09 17.72
C GLU A 29 8.32 -4.87 17.47
N LEU A 30 8.14 -5.31 16.22
CA LEU A 30 6.96 -6.07 15.82
C LEU A 30 7.09 -7.52 16.30
N ASP A 31 6.14 -7.97 17.11
CA ASP A 31 6.13 -9.30 17.72
C ASP A 31 5.24 -10.31 16.96
N ASP A 32 5.22 -11.54 17.46
CA ASP A 32 4.40 -12.61 16.87
C ASP A 32 2.89 -12.29 16.89
N GLU A 33 2.42 -11.48 17.85
CA GLU A 33 1.01 -11.06 17.90
C GLU A 33 0.66 -10.14 16.73
N PHE A 34 1.55 -9.21 16.37
CA PHE A 34 1.39 -8.36 15.20
C PHE A 34 1.24 -9.19 13.92
N TRP A 35 2.07 -10.23 13.76
CA TRP A 35 2.07 -11.08 12.56
C TRP A 35 1.00 -12.18 12.58
N LYS A 36 0.33 -12.43 13.71
CA LYS A 36 -0.64 -13.52 13.89
C LYS A 36 -1.72 -13.61 12.81
N ASN A 37 -2.17 -12.46 12.29
CA ASN A 37 -3.20 -12.38 11.24
C ASN A 37 -2.65 -11.89 9.90
N ALA A 38 -1.33 -11.75 9.78
CA ALA A 38 -0.72 -11.34 8.54
C ALA A 38 -0.96 -12.41 7.47
N LYS A 39 -1.36 -11.95 6.29
CA LYS A 39 -1.58 -12.83 5.14
C LYS A 39 -0.43 -12.62 4.18
N LEU A 40 0.27 -13.71 3.85
CA LEU A 40 1.22 -13.68 2.75
C LEU A 40 0.44 -13.42 1.46
N VAL A 41 0.76 -12.32 0.80
CA VAL A 41 0.17 -11.95 -0.48
C VAL A 41 1.26 -12.10 -1.53
N GLU A 42 1.14 -13.11 -2.38
CA GLU A 42 1.99 -13.18 -3.56
C GLU A 42 1.59 -12.05 -4.53
N PRO A 43 2.55 -11.31 -5.11
CA PRO A 43 2.24 -10.34 -6.15
C PRO A 43 1.63 -11.08 -7.34
N SER A 44 0.31 -11.00 -7.50
CA SER A 44 -0.36 -11.58 -8.64
C SER A 44 0.01 -10.79 -9.88
N GLY A 45 0.75 -11.43 -10.80
CA GLY A 45 1.01 -10.88 -12.13
C GLY A 45 -0.29 -10.75 -12.94
N THR A 46 -0.23 -9.93 -13.99
CA THR A 46 -1.35 -9.81 -14.94
C THR A 46 -1.19 -10.81 -16.08
N THR A 47 -2.21 -11.62 -16.32
CA THR A 47 -2.27 -12.49 -17.50
C THR A 47 -2.86 -11.72 -18.68
N PRO A 48 -2.18 -11.66 -19.84
CA PRO A 48 -2.74 -11.03 -21.03
C PRO A 48 -3.91 -11.85 -21.56
N VAL A 49 -5.09 -11.21 -21.66
CA VAL A 49 -6.32 -11.83 -22.17
C VAL A 49 -6.99 -10.91 -23.18
N THR A 50 -7.67 -11.50 -24.17
CA THR A 50 -8.49 -10.76 -25.13
C THR A 50 -9.92 -10.65 -24.58
N LEU A 51 -10.29 -9.47 -24.07
CA LEU A 51 -11.62 -9.18 -23.54
C LEU A 51 -12.28 -8.03 -24.32
N ARG A 52 -13.57 -8.19 -24.66
CA ARG A 52 -14.37 -7.08 -25.20
C ARG A 52 -14.94 -6.25 -24.05
N VAL A 53 -14.67 -4.95 -24.08
CA VAL A 53 -15.17 -3.96 -23.11
C VAL A 53 -16.00 -2.92 -23.87
N LYS A 54 -17.09 -2.43 -23.26
CA LYS A 54 -17.90 -1.35 -23.86
C LYS A 54 -17.04 -0.09 -24.06
N THR A 55 -17.23 0.60 -25.19
CA THR A 55 -16.49 1.83 -25.51
C THR A 55 -16.61 2.88 -24.40
N SER A 56 -17.81 3.11 -23.86
CA SER A 56 -18.02 4.09 -22.78
C SER A 56 -17.20 3.79 -21.52
N VAL A 57 -17.02 2.51 -21.20
CA VAL A 57 -16.22 2.09 -20.06
C VAL A 57 -14.73 2.31 -20.34
N LEU A 58 -14.27 1.90 -21.53
CA LEU A 58 -12.86 2.07 -21.91
C LEU A 58 -12.47 3.55 -21.91
N GLU A 59 -13.30 4.43 -22.46
CA GLU A 59 -13.06 5.87 -22.49
C GLU A 59 -13.06 6.48 -21.08
N ALA A 60 -13.97 6.04 -20.20
CA ALA A 60 -13.98 6.51 -18.81
C ALA A 60 -12.65 6.20 -18.08
N PHE A 61 -12.11 4.99 -18.23
CA PHE A 61 -10.83 4.63 -17.59
C PHE A 61 -9.62 5.33 -18.23
N LYS A 62 -9.67 5.56 -19.55
CA LYS A 62 -8.62 6.27 -20.30
C LYS A 62 -8.58 7.77 -20.01
N ALA A 63 -9.69 8.38 -19.63
CA ALA A 63 -9.77 9.81 -19.32
C ALA A 63 -8.74 10.24 -18.26
N ASP A 64 -8.47 9.37 -17.28
CA ASP A 64 -7.48 9.58 -16.21
C ASP A 64 -6.02 9.29 -16.65
N GLY A 65 -5.77 9.10 -17.95
CA GLY A 65 -4.43 8.94 -18.52
C GLY A 65 -3.74 7.61 -18.22
N LYS A 66 -2.40 7.63 -18.13
CA LYS A 66 -1.55 6.45 -17.98
C LYS A 66 -2.01 5.60 -16.77
N GLY A 67 -1.90 4.27 -16.90
CA GLY A 67 -2.31 3.33 -15.85
C GLY A 67 -3.79 2.95 -15.86
N TYR A 68 -4.55 3.31 -16.92
CA TYR A 68 -5.97 2.94 -17.03
C TYR A 68 -6.22 1.44 -16.91
N GLN A 69 -5.33 0.59 -17.46
CA GLN A 69 -5.43 -0.87 -17.32
C GLN A 69 -5.26 -1.32 -15.87
N THR A 70 -4.33 -0.73 -15.13
CA THR A 70 -4.11 -1.01 -13.70
C THR A 70 -5.35 -0.65 -12.88
N ARG A 71 -5.94 0.53 -13.11
CA ARG A 71 -7.18 0.96 -12.45
C ARG A 71 -8.35 0.02 -12.80
N MET A 72 -8.47 -0.35 -14.07
CA MET A 72 -9.51 -1.27 -14.52
C MET A 72 -9.36 -2.65 -13.85
N ASN A 73 -8.14 -3.18 -13.74
CA ASN A 73 -7.88 -4.44 -13.03
C ASN A 73 -8.23 -4.35 -11.54
N ALA A 74 -7.88 -3.25 -10.86
CA ALA A 74 -8.22 -3.05 -9.44
C ALA A 74 -9.74 -3.09 -9.19
N VAL A 75 -10.54 -2.53 -10.11
CA VAL A 75 -12.01 -2.58 -10.02
C VAL A 75 -12.53 -4.02 -10.19
N LEU A 76 -11.99 -4.77 -11.15
CA LEU A 76 -12.35 -6.18 -11.34
C LEU A 76 -12.01 -7.03 -10.10
N GLU A 77 -10.83 -6.82 -9.50
CA GLU A 77 -10.43 -7.48 -8.26
C GLU A 77 -11.36 -7.15 -7.09
N ALA A 78 -11.71 -5.87 -6.92
CA ALA A 78 -12.63 -5.43 -5.88
C ALA A 78 -14.01 -6.07 -6.04
N TYR A 79 -14.54 -6.15 -7.27
CA TYR A 79 -15.80 -6.82 -7.57
C TYR A 79 -15.76 -8.30 -7.21
N VAL A 80 -14.71 -9.02 -7.64
CA VAL A 80 -14.53 -10.46 -7.33
C VAL A 80 -14.43 -10.68 -5.82
N ARG A 81 -13.71 -9.82 -5.09
CA ARG A 81 -13.56 -9.90 -3.64
C ARG A 81 -14.89 -9.66 -2.91
N ALA A 82 -15.69 -8.69 -3.37
CA ALA A 82 -17.00 -8.42 -2.81
C ALA A 82 -17.96 -9.59 -3.05
N MET A 83 -17.96 -10.16 -4.26
CA MET A 83 -18.76 -11.33 -4.60
C MET A 83 -18.42 -12.55 -3.73
N LYS A 84 -17.12 -12.81 -3.50
CA LYS A 84 -16.66 -13.91 -2.63
C LYS A 84 -16.95 -13.73 -1.14
N LYS A 85 -17.24 -12.51 -0.68
CA LYS A 85 -17.61 -12.26 0.73
C LYS A 85 -19.11 -12.40 0.99
N ALA A 86 -19.93 -12.34 -0.07
CA ALA A 86 -21.39 -12.36 0.01
C ALA A 86 -21.99 -13.78 -0.11
N GLY A 87 -21.18 -14.78 -0.44
CA GLY A 87 -21.53 -16.21 -0.40
C GLY A 87 -20.67 -16.93 0.63
#